data_AF-A0A1J4KMP4-F1
#
_entry.id   AF-A0A1J4KMP4-F1
#
_cell.length_a   1.000
_cell.length_b   1.000
_cell.length_c   1.000
_cell.angle_alpha   90.00
_cell.angle_beta   90.00
_cell.angle_gamma   90.00
#
_symmetry.space_group_name_H-M   'P 1'
#
loop_
_entity.id
_entity.type
_entity.pdbx_description
1 polymer ?
#
loop_
_entity_poly.entity_id
_entity_poly.type
_entity_poly.pdbx_seq_one_letter_code
_entity_poly.pdbx_strand_id
1 'polypeptide(L)'
;MPNFSLTSLSVLTSVFSSPFISNTHEKSNIQISQSYFSKFNNPIFYSFRSPIFLNVIDSSFYNFLSSSIVIEKDMENLILKQGVSLNSTKKIINCKFNRCMSPTNGGGLSIHCNNVEVNRCFFQFCNCLKNGGALFICGNNAFIKSTCFSCCTAKERANVVFLEKSYPPSLFTDCTAINDNCGKQYHNFDTIHVNKGGMELKNFNFTKNSPFFGSAGFTGMLNNGISLLFCHLEKNSGASILSTYISNAPLTGSYLNMVNNSVKLALLFFSSPTTIDYSFFIFNHGAFLDNARSRSSSIIFDHCFNDNWGTLSDNSKHINDIVMGKHDTLNAPEEGFQDICNFRQSFHFPTKKMIFVIFVIFLAAAIYFITYAPFGFLAKNNTKRKLRKRPGTKKMIPNQEDYNDNQFVVDQ
;
A
#
# COMPACT_ATOMS: atom_id res chain seq x y z
N MET A 1 11.44 -20.49 22.41
CA MET A 1 10.67 -19.71 21.42
C MET A 1 9.80 -18.74 22.21
N PRO A 2 10.08 -17.43 22.17
CA PRO A 2 9.23 -16.47 22.85
C PRO A 2 7.86 -16.46 22.16
N ASN A 3 6.84 -16.90 22.90
CA ASN A 3 5.44 -16.68 22.53
C ASN A 3 5.03 -15.34 23.14
N PHE A 4 4.55 -14.43 22.31
CA PHE A 4 4.07 -13.13 22.74
C PHE A 4 2.64 -12.93 22.23
N SER A 5 1.72 -12.61 23.13
CA SER A 5 0.33 -12.35 22.80
C SER A 5 -0.13 -11.05 23.43
N LEU A 6 -0.72 -10.19 22.61
CA LEU A 6 -1.34 -8.94 23.00
C LEU A 6 -2.79 -8.97 22.54
N THR A 7 -3.72 -8.82 23.49
CA THR A 7 -5.15 -8.94 23.24
C THR A 7 -5.89 -7.80 23.90
N SER A 8 -6.81 -7.16 23.18
CA SER A 8 -7.67 -6.08 23.71
C SER A 8 -6.90 -4.87 24.27
N LEU A 9 -5.70 -4.58 23.76
CA LEU A 9 -4.96 -3.38 24.18
C LEU A 9 -5.45 -2.15 23.41
N SER A 10 -5.55 -1.02 24.10
CA SER A 10 -5.76 0.28 23.45
C SER A 10 -4.69 1.28 23.85
N VAL A 11 -4.01 1.83 22.86
CA VAL A 11 -3.02 2.90 23.04
C VAL A 11 -3.41 4.08 22.15
N LEU A 12 -3.79 5.20 22.77
CA LEU A 12 -4.30 6.38 22.06
C LEU A 12 -3.21 7.31 21.52
N THR A 13 -2.06 7.32 22.18
CA THR A 13 -0.91 8.15 21.86
C THR A 13 0.35 7.48 22.38
N SER A 14 1.39 7.47 21.57
CA SER A 14 2.72 7.07 22.00
C SER A 14 3.73 8.04 21.42
N VAL A 15 4.59 8.58 22.28
CA VAL A 15 5.69 9.48 21.90
C VAL A 15 7.02 8.72 21.89
N PHE A 16 6.99 7.38 21.99
CA PHE A 16 8.21 6.58 22.03
C PHE A 16 8.97 6.72 20.71
N SER A 17 10.29 6.87 20.82
CA SER A 17 11.24 6.88 19.70
C SER A 17 11.49 5.48 19.13
N SER A 18 11.05 4.43 19.81
CA SER A 18 11.17 3.03 19.40
C SER A 18 9.82 2.41 19.05
N PRO A 19 9.82 1.28 18.31
CA PRO A 19 8.64 0.46 18.14
C PRO A 19 8.07 -0.01 19.48
N PHE A 20 6.74 -0.24 19.53
CA PHE A 20 6.09 -0.74 20.75
C PHE A 20 6.47 -2.20 21.04
N ILE A 21 6.55 -3.02 19.99
CA ILE A 21 7.05 -4.39 20.02
C ILE A 21 8.18 -4.47 19.00
N SER A 22 9.38 -4.83 19.48
CA SER A 22 10.51 -5.15 18.64
C SER A 22 10.80 -6.65 18.73
N ASN A 23 10.77 -7.35 17.60
CA ASN A 23 11.15 -8.75 17.53
C ASN A 23 12.53 -8.90 16.87
N THR A 24 13.47 -9.42 17.65
CA THR A 24 14.84 -9.72 17.23
C THR A 24 15.09 -11.22 17.03
N HIS A 25 14.08 -12.07 17.29
CA HIS A 25 14.21 -13.52 17.20
C HIS A 25 13.45 -14.09 15.99
N GLU A 26 14.07 -15.00 15.24
CA GLU A 26 13.44 -15.72 14.11
C GLU A 26 12.30 -16.62 14.58
N LYS A 27 12.52 -17.30 15.72
CA LYS A 27 11.64 -18.36 16.22
C LYS A 27 10.63 -17.84 17.24
N SER A 28 9.93 -16.75 16.89
CA SER A 28 8.89 -16.14 17.71
C SER A 28 7.50 -16.39 17.13
N ASN A 29 6.53 -16.51 18.04
CA ASN A 29 5.11 -16.61 17.72
C ASN A 29 4.42 -15.39 18.31
N ILE A 30 3.95 -14.50 17.46
CA ILE A 30 3.46 -13.18 17.84
C ILE A 30 2.00 -13.07 17.43
N GLN A 31 1.15 -12.79 18.41
CA GLN A 31 -0.27 -12.56 18.20
C GLN A 31 -0.67 -11.19 18.72
N ILE A 32 -1.30 -10.38 17.86
CA ILE A 32 -1.91 -9.10 18.21
C ILE A 32 -3.38 -9.23 17.83
N SER A 33 -4.30 -9.12 18.79
CA SER A 33 -5.72 -9.30 18.53
C SER A 33 -6.60 -8.27 19.20
N GLN A 34 -7.69 -7.89 18.53
CA GLN A 34 -8.74 -7.01 19.09
C GLN A 34 -8.20 -5.69 19.65
N SER A 35 -7.13 -5.16 19.06
CA SER A 35 -6.36 -4.06 19.65
C SER A 35 -6.50 -2.76 18.85
N TYR A 36 -6.27 -1.64 19.53
CA TYR A 36 -6.37 -0.29 18.97
C TYR A 36 -5.10 0.49 19.22
N PHE A 37 -4.54 1.07 18.17
CA PHE A 37 -3.34 1.89 18.26
C PHE A 37 -3.55 3.18 17.49
N SER A 38 -3.29 4.31 18.13
CA SER A 38 -3.42 5.62 17.50
C SER A 38 -2.29 6.58 17.84
N LYS A 39 -1.97 7.48 16.90
CA LYS A 39 -1.03 8.59 17.06
C LYS A 39 0.35 8.10 17.52
N PHE A 40 0.98 7.33 16.64
CA PHE A 40 2.33 6.81 16.83
C PHE A 40 3.30 7.45 15.81
N ASN A 41 4.49 7.79 16.28
CA ASN A 41 5.58 8.22 15.40
C ASN A 41 6.32 7.03 14.76
N ASN A 42 6.25 5.86 15.40
CA ASN A 42 6.98 4.64 15.03
C ASN A 42 6.03 3.43 14.90
N PRO A 43 6.46 2.33 14.26
CA PRO A 43 5.63 1.14 14.11
C PRO A 43 5.23 0.56 15.46
N ILE A 44 4.02 0.00 15.59
CA ILE A 44 3.69 -0.79 16.80
C ILE A 44 4.45 -2.10 16.81
N PHE A 45 4.67 -2.69 15.63
CA PHE A 45 5.39 -3.92 15.48
C PHE A 45 6.50 -3.72 14.46
N TYR A 46 7.72 -3.95 14.90
CA TYR A 46 8.88 -3.98 14.05
C TYR A 46 9.61 -5.30 14.27
N SER A 47 9.88 -6.02 13.19
CA SER A 47 10.62 -7.28 13.24
C SER A 47 11.85 -7.17 12.37
N PHE A 48 13.05 -7.28 12.97
CA PHE A 48 14.31 -7.34 12.22
C PHE A 48 14.48 -8.68 11.48
N ARG A 49 13.92 -9.74 12.08
CA ARG A 49 13.91 -11.09 11.53
C ARG A 49 12.48 -11.52 11.29
N SER A 50 12.20 -12.29 10.25
CA SER A 50 10.83 -12.74 10.02
C SER A 50 10.39 -13.71 11.13
N PRO A 51 9.30 -13.44 11.88
CA PRO A 51 8.81 -14.39 12.88
C PRO A 51 8.33 -15.67 12.19
N ILE A 52 8.29 -16.78 12.93
CA ILE A 52 7.64 -18.00 12.45
C ILE A 52 6.16 -17.68 12.25
N PHE A 53 5.45 -17.32 13.31
CA PHE A 53 4.03 -16.95 13.22
C PHE A 53 3.83 -15.49 13.61
N LEU A 54 3.17 -14.73 12.73
CA LEU A 54 2.63 -13.42 13.05
C LEU A 54 1.15 -13.42 12.69
N ASN A 55 0.30 -13.24 13.68
CA ASN A 55 -1.14 -13.14 13.52
C ASN A 55 -1.60 -11.79 14.07
N VAL A 56 -2.02 -10.89 13.18
CA VAL A 56 -2.66 -9.64 13.55
C VAL A 56 -4.13 -9.72 13.15
N ILE A 57 -5.03 -9.73 14.13
CA ILE A 57 -6.44 -10.06 13.94
C ILE A 57 -7.33 -8.99 14.58
N ASP A 58 -8.39 -8.57 13.89
CA ASP A 58 -9.42 -7.66 14.43
C ASP A 58 -8.85 -6.37 15.05
N SER A 59 -7.77 -5.83 14.46
CA SER A 59 -7.00 -4.72 15.06
C SER A 59 -7.05 -3.45 14.20
N SER A 60 -6.93 -2.30 14.86
CA SER A 60 -7.07 -0.98 14.22
C SER A 60 -5.84 -0.09 14.49
N PHE A 61 -5.34 0.54 13.43
CA PHE A 61 -4.16 1.39 13.41
C PHE A 61 -4.55 2.75 12.82
N TYR A 62 -4.37 3.84 13.57
CA TYR A 62 -4.83 5.17 13.19
C TYR A 62 -3.79 6.29 13.38
N ASN A 63 -3.57 7.13 12.37
CA ASN A 63 -2.66 8.28 12.42
C ASN A 63 -1.22 7.89 12.81
N PHE A 64 -0.57 7.09 11.98
CA PHE A 64 0.85 6.77 12.15
C PHE A 64 1.71 7.68 11.27
N LEU A 65 2.90 8.06 11.75
CA LEU A 65 3.91 8.78 10.94
C LEU A 65 4.98 7.83 10.33
N SER A 66 4.86 6.53 10.61
CA SER A 66 5.57 5.44 9.93
C SER A 66 4.58 4.35 9.49
N SER A 67 5.03 3.34 8.74
CA SER A 67 4.24 2.10 8.59
C SER A 67 3.86 1.56 9.96
N SER A 68 2.60 1.13 10.12
CA SER A 68 2.13 0.67 11.42
C SER A 68 2.76 -0.66 11.82
N ILE A 69 2.98 -1.55 10.85
CA ILE A 69 3.65 -2.84 11.00
C ILE A 69 4.75 -2.93 9.95
N VAL A 70 5.95 -3.26 10.41
CA VAL A 70 7.12 -3.48 9.56
C VAL A 70 7.67 -4.88 9.83
N ILE A 71 7.81 -5.67 8.78
CA ILE A 71 8.47 -6.97 8.83
C ILE A 71 9.64 -6.90 7.87
N GLU A 72 10.84 -6.69 8.41
CA GLU A 72 12.08 -6.72 7.63
C GLU A 72 12.40 -8.16 7.22
N LYS A 73 13.18 -8.25 6.14
CA LYS A 73 13.84 -9.49 5.75
C LYS A 73 15.15 -9.58 6.51
N ASP A 74 15.60 -10.79 6.83
CA ASP A 74 16.98 -10.98 7.25
C ASP A 74 17.90 -10.37 6.16
N MET A 75 18.57 -9.28 6.53
CA MET A 75 19.53 -8.54 5.68
C MET A 75 20.84 -9.34 5.49
N GLU A 76 20.93 -10.55 6.04
CA GLU A 76 22.04 -11.46 5.80
C GLU A 76 21.92 -12.06 4.40
N ASN A 77 22.71 -11.53 3.48
CA ASN A 77 23.01 -12.12 2.18
C ASN A 77 23.12 -13.66 2.28
N LEU A 78 22.29 -14.40 1.54
CA LEU A 78 22.73 -14.97 0.25
C LEU A 78 24.13 -15.61 0.34
N ILE A 79 24.31 -16.69 1.09
CA ILE A 79 25.09 -17.91 0.78
C ILE A 79 24.82 -18.87 1.95
N LEU A 80 23.73 -19.64 1.86
CA LEU A 80 23.60 -21.01 2.38
C LEU A 80 22.19 -21.47 2.05
N LYS A 81 22.04 -21.93 0.80
CA LYS A 81 21.02 -22.91 0.45
C LYS A 81 21.22 -24.12 1.36
N GLN A 82 20.37 -24.30 2.37
CA GLN A 82 20.01 -25.63 2.86
C GLN A 82 18.81 -25.55 3.82
N GLY A 83 17.65 -25.98 3.31
CA GLY A 83 16.96 -27.08 3.96
C GLY A 83 15.88 -26.81 5.00
N VAL A 84 15.45 -25.58 5.29
CA VAL A 84 14.21 -25.38 6.06
C VAL A 84 13.40 -24.18 5.55
N SER A 85 12.59 -24.42 4.52
CA SER A 85 11.44 -23.57 4.21
C SER A 85 10.43 -23.71 5.35
N LEU A 86 10.57 -22.91 6.40
CA LEU A 86 9.52 -22.78 7.41
C LEU A 86 8.34 -22.10 6.73
N ASN A 87 7.40 -22.92 6.27
CA ASN A 87 6.21 -22.60 5.49
C ASN A 87 5.15 -21.84 6.30
N SER A 88 5.57 -20.98 7.22
CA SER A 88 4.65 -20.32 8.13
C SER A 88 4.12 -19.05 7.49
N THR A 89 2.84 -19.08 7.15
CA THR A 89 2.12 -17.92 6.60
C THR A 89 1.97 -16.85 7.68
N LYS A 90 2.33 -15.60 7.36
CA LYS A 90 2.06 -14.44 8.23
C LYS A 90 0.71 -13.86 7.87
N LYS A 91 -0.15 -13.64 8.87
CA LYS A 91 -1.56 -13.33 8.65
C LYS A 91 -1.93 -11.98 9.25
N ILE A 92 -2.54 -11.13 8.42
CA ILE A 92 -3.10 -9.84 8.80
C ILE A 92 -4.58 -9.89 8.38
N ILE A 93 -5.47 -10.09 9.35
CA ILE A 93 -6.87 -10.43 9.11
C ILE A 93 -7.78 -9.42 9.78
N ASN A 94 -8.80 -8.94 9.07
CA ASN A 94 -9.83 -8.06 9.61
C ASN A 94 -9.24 -6.81 10.30
N CYS A 95 -8.22 -6.21 9.68
CA CYS A 95 -7.51 -5.06 10.24
C CYS A 95 -7.87 -3.76 9.51
N LYS A 96 -7.83 -2.64 10.25
CA LYS A 96 -8.04 -1.30 9.69
C LYS A 96 -6.79 -0.46 9.82
N PHE A 97 -6.33 0.09 8.71
CA PHE A 97 -5.21 1.04 8.62
C PHE A 97 -5.77 2.36 8.11
N ASN A 98 -5.75 3.40 8.93
CA ASN A 98 -6.34 4.68 8.56
C ASN A 98 -5.40 5.84 8.85
N ARG A 99 -5.13 6.68 7.84
CA ARG A 99 -4.20 7.81 7.92
C ARG A 99 -2.80 7.40 8.40
N CYS A 100 -2.33 6.23 7.98
CA CYS A 100 -0.96 5.80 8.25
C CYS A 100 -0.03 6.35 7.17
N MET A 101 1.05 7.00 7.56
CA MET A 101 2.02 7.62 6.66
C MET A 101 3.37 6.92 6.83
N SER A 102 4.10 6.67 5.74
CA SER A 102 5.47 6.13 5.81
C SER A 102 6.45 6.96 4.97
N PRO A 103 7.63 7.34 5.51
CA PRO A 103 8.64 8.06 4.74
C PRO A 103 9.37 7.18 3.72
N THR A 104 9.21 5.85 3.78
CA THR A 104 9.93 4.91 2.93
C THR A 104 8.97 4.12 2.06
N ASN A 105 8.34 3.07 2.56
CA ASN A 105 7.43 2.22 1.80
C ASN A 105 6.21 1.86 2.64
N GLY A 106 5.08 1.58 1.99
CA GLY A 106 3.93 0.95 2.64
C GLY A 106 3.30 1.81 3.74
N GLY A 107 2.46 2.78 3.39
CA GLY A 107 1.88 3.71 4.38
C GLY A 107 1.17 3.00 5.53
N GLY A 108 0.40 1.94 5.24
CA GLY A 108 -0.17 1.05 6.25
C GLY A 108 0.79 -0.07 6.67
N LEU A 109 1.27 -0.84 5.70
CA LEU A 109 2.05 -2.07 5.87
C LEU A 109 3.28 -2.11 4.96
N SER A 110 4.45 -2.43 5.53
CA SER A 110 5.67 -2.74 4.78
C SER A 110 6.17 -4.14 5.10
N ILE A 111 6.23 -5.01 4.09
CA ILE A 111 6.41 -6.45 4.26
C ILE A 111 7.57 -6.94 3.38
N HIS A 112 8.64 -7.44 3.99
CA HIS A 112 9.84 -7.90 3.29
C HIS A 112 10.03 -9.42 3.39
N CYS A 113 9.02 -10.16 3.89
CA CYS A 113 9.04 -11.61 4.03
C CYS A 113 8.06 -12.31 3.06
N ASN A 114 8.27 -13.61 2.85
CA ASN A 114 7.45 -14.44 1.96
C ASN A 114 6.18 -14.97 2.65
N ASN A 115 5.24 -15.50 1.88
CA ASN A 115 4.05 -16.22 2.34
C ASN A 115 3.20 -15.37 3.29
N VAL A 116 2.66 -14.28 2.77
CA VAL A 116 1.88 -13.31 3.55
C VAL A 116 0.43 -13.35 3.10
N GLU A 117 -0.48 -13.41 4.06
CA GLU A 117 -1.93 -13.32 3.85
C GLU A 117 -2.44 -12.00 4.44
N VAL A 118 -2.99 -11.13 3.60
CA VAL A 118 -3.73 -9.93 3.99
C VAL A 118 -5.19 -10.14 3.62
N ASN A 119 -6.07 -10.25 4.61
CA ASN A 119 -7.43 -10.73 4.39
C ASN A 119 -8.44 -9.84 5.11
N ARG A 120 -9.53 -9.43 4.44
CA ARG A 120 -10.58 -8.58 5.01
C ARG A 120 -10.04 -7.29 5.63
N CYS A 121 -9.01 -6.69 5.05
CA CYS A 121 -8.42 -5.48 5.59
C CYS A 121 -9.00 -4.22 4.92
N PHE A 122 -8.91 -3.08 5.62
CA PHE A 122 -9.30 -1.78 5.08
C PHE A 122 -8.18 -0.76 5.26
N PHE A 123 -7.68 -0.24 4.14
CA PHE A 123 -6.67 0.81 4.09
C PHE A 123 -7.33 2.10 3.63
N GLN A 124 -7.23 3.15 4.45
CA GLN A 124 -7.89 4.42 4.18
C GLN A 124 -6.94 5.58 4.41
N PHE A 125 -6.81 6.50 3.44
CA PHE A 125 -5.96 7.69 3.58
C PHE A 125 -4.49 7.37 3.95
N CYS A 126 -4.01 6.17 3.62
CA CYS A 126 -2.61 5.81 3.83
C CYS A 126 -1.71 6.48 2.79
N ASN A 127 -0.57 7.02 3.22
CA ASN A 127 0.34 7.77 2.35
C ASN A 127 1.78 7.27 2.47
N CYS A 128 2.54 7.30 1.37
CA CYS A 128 3.95 6.95 1.38
C CYS A 128 4.80 7.91 0.53
N LEU A 129 6.00 8.25 0.99
CA LEU A 129 6.93 9.10 0.23
C LEU A 129 7.70 8.36 -0.88
N LYS A 130 7.69 7.01 -0.91
CA LYS A 130 8.23 6.26 -2.05
C LYS A 130 7.18 5.33 -2.66
N ASN A 131 7.06 4.10 -2.17
CA ASN A 131 6.33 3.06 -2.88
C ASN A 131 5.21 2.43 -2.03
N GLY A 132 4.05 2.21 -2.65
CA GLY A 132 2.92 1.50 -2.04
C GLY A 132 2.23 2.34 -0.97
N GLY A 133 1.29 3.19 -1.37
CA GLY A 133 0.65 4.13 -0.45
C GLY A 133 -0.09 3.43 0.69
N ALA A 134 -0.70 2.28 0.43
CA ALA A 134 -1.24 1.40 1.46
C ALA A 134 -0.25 0.31 1.86
N LEU A 135 0.26 -0.41 0.86
CA LEU A 135 0.94 -1.69 1.07
C LEU A 135 2.16 -1.79 0.16
N PHE A 136 3.29 -2.14 0.77
CA PHE A 136 4.50 -2.51 0.07
C PHE A 136 4.89 -3.94 0.42
N ILE A 137 5.15 -4.77 -0.59
CA ILE A 137 5.60 -6.15 -0.43
C ILE A 137 6.84 -6.40 -1.29
N CYS A 138 7.92 -6.83 -0.64
CA CYS A 138 9.16 -7.27 -1.29
C CYS A 138 9.35 -8.80 -1.25
N GLY A 139 8.57 -9.51 -0.45
CA GLY A 139 8.56 -10.96 -0.42
C GLY A 139 7.68 -11.61 -1.49
N ASN A 140 7.84 -12.91 -1.62
CA ASN A 140 7.14 -13.74 -2.59
C ASN A 140 5.84 -14.34 -2.04
N ASN A 141 4.95 -14.78 -2.94
CA ASN A 141 3.74 -15.55 -2.61
C ASN A 141 2.81 -14.81 -1.65
N ALA A 142 2.40 -13.59 -2.02
CA ALA A 142 1.43 -12.81 -1.25
C ALA A 142 0.00 -13.14 -1.68
N PHE A 143 -0.88 -13.31 -0.69
CA PHE A 143 -2.31 -13.54 -0.87
C PHE A 143 -3.07 -12.37 -0.28
N ILE A 144 -3.74 -11.59 -1.12
CA ILE A 144 -4.54 -10.44 -0.70
C ILE A 144 -6.00 -10.71 -1.03
N LYS A 145 -6.83 -10.85 0.00
CA LYS A 145 -8.22 -11.27 -0.16
C LYS A 145 -9.19 -10.30 0.49
N SER A 146 -10.32 -10.05 -0.15
CA SER A 146 -11.46 -9.31 0.44
C SER A 146 -11.04 -7.96 1.03
N THR A 147 -10.07 -7.28 0.43
CA THR A 147 -9.41 -6.10 1.01
C THR A 147 -9.78 -4.85 0.21
N CYS A 148 -10.11 -3.78 0.94
CA CYS A 148 -10.43 -2.50 0.34
C CYS A 148 -9.31 -1.47 0.59
N PHE A 149 -9.00 -0.73 -0.46
CA PHE A 149 -8.07 0.38 -0.45
C PHE A 149 -8.79 1.66 -0.90
N SER A 150 -8.79 2.67 -0.06
CA SER A 150 -9.49 3.92 -0.31
C SER A 150 -8.61 5.12 -0.03
N CYS A 151 -8.44 5.98 -1.02
CA CYS A 151 -7.66 7.20 -0.89
C CYS A 151 -6.23 6.99 -0.41
N CYS A 152 -5.56 5.97 -0.93
CA CYS A 152 -4.15 5.73 -0.66
C CYS A 152 -3.28 6.38 -1.74
N THR A 153 -2.12 6.92 -1.35
CA THR A 153 -1.22 7.63 -2.28
C THR A 153 0.24 7.31 -2.02
N ALA A 154 1.06 7.30 -3.07
CA ALA A 154 2.51 7.19 -2.97
C ALA A 154 3.20 8.16 -3.92
N LYS A 155 4.27 8.82 -3.46
CA LYS A 155 4.96 9.85 -4.23
C LYS A 155 5.84 9.30 -5.37
N GLU A 156 6.34 8.07 -5.28
CA GLU A 156 7.16 7.48 -6.34
C GLU A 156 6.41 6.41 -7.13
N ARG A 157 5.90 5.33 -6.54
CA ARG A 157 5.20 4.28 -7.32
C ARG A 157 4.07 3.62 -6.54
N ALA A 158 3.03 3.22 -7.27
CA ALA A 158 1.82 2.59 -6.77
C ALA A 158 1.12 3.32 -5.62
N ASN A 159 0.04 4.02 -5.93
CA ASN A 159 -0.85 4.67 -4.98
C ASN A 159 -1.34 3.70 -3.91
N VAL A 160 -1.57 2.45 -4.29
CA VAL A 160 -2.18 1.46 -3.42
C VAL A 160 -1.19 0.37 -3.04
N VAL A 161 -0.84 -0.50 -3.99
CA VAL A 161 0.01 -1.66 -3.72
C VAL A 161 1.23 -1.67 -4.62
N PHE A 162 2.41 -1.73 -4.00
CA PHE A 162 3.66 -1.97 -4.69
C PHE A 162 4.19 -3.37 -4.37
N LEU A 163 4.33 -4.19 -5.40
CA LEU A 163 4.97 -5.51 -5.35
C LEU A 163 6.35 -5.42 -6.01
N GLU A 164 7.42 -5.46 -5.21
CA GLU A 164 8.79 -5.43 -5.73
C GLU A 164 9.15 -6.75 -6.42
N LYS A 165 8.71 -7.88 -5.85
CA LYS A 165 8.94 -9.24 -6.37
C LYS A 165 7.72 -10.11 -6.11
N SER A 166 7.43 -11.02 -7.04
CA SER A 166 6.32 -11.95 -6.91
C SER A 166 6.57 -13.29 -7.62
N TYR A 167 7.29 -14.18 -6.94
CA TYR A 167 7.62 -15.53 -7.43
C TYR A 167 7.44 -16.61 -6.34
N PRO A 168 6.39 -17.44 -6.36
CA PRO A 168 5.31 -17.55 -7.36
C PRO A 168 4.44 -16.29 -7.45
N PRO A 169 3.60 -16.18 -8.50
CA PRO A 169 2.67 -15.06 -8.67
C PRO A 169 1.83 -14.80 -7.42
N SER A 170 1.71 -13.53 -7.05
CA SER A 170 0.86 -13.08 -5.94
C SER A 170 -0.59 -13.09 -6.40
N LEU A 171 -1.49 -13.48 -5.50
CA LEU A 171 -2.92 -13.57 -5.78
C LEU A 171 -3.67 -12.46 -5.05
N PHE A 172 -4.47 -11.70 -5.80
CA PHE A 172 -5.46 -10.78 -5.28
C PHE A 172 -6.84 -11.32 -5.62
N THR A 173 -7.73 -11.43 -4.65
CA THR A 173 -9.09 -11.93 -4.86
C THR A 173 -10.09 -11.09 -4.10
N ASP A 174 -11.19 -10.72 -4.74
CA ASP A 174 -12.28 -9.93 -4.13
C ASP A 174 -11.76 -8.60 -3.54
N CYS A 175 -10.91 -7.89 -4.27
CA CYS A 175 -10.28 -6.66 -3.78
C CYS A 175 -10.89 -5.42 -4.44
N THR A 176 -10.77 -4.27 -3.79
CA THR A 176 -11.29 -3.00 -4.32
C THR A 176 -10.30 -1.87 -4.08
N ALA A 177 -10.00 -1.09 -5.12
CA ALA A 177 -9.19 0.11 -5.07
C ALA A 177 -9.99 1.31 -5.59
N ILE A 178 -10.27 2.27 -4.71
CA ILE A 178 -11.06 3.48 -5.01
C ILE A 178 -10.32 4.73 -4.52
N ASN A 179 -9.88 5.57 -5.45
CA ASN A 179 -9.15 6.81 -5.14
C ASN A 179 -9.88 8.07 -5.63
N ASP A 180 -11.18 8.15 -5.34
CA ASP A 180 -12.04 9.29 -5.69
C ASP A 180 -11.75 10.53 -4.82
N ASN A 181 -11.32 11.64 -5.43
CA ASN A 181 -11.18 12.95 -4.79
C ASN A 181 -10.30 12.99 -3.52
N CYS A 182 -9.26 12.16 -3.46
CA CYS A 182 -8.46 11.91 -2.25
C CYS A 182 -7.42 13.01 -1.90
N GLY A 183 -7.67 14.26 -2.28
CA GLY A 183 -6.71 15.37 -2.16
C GLY A 183 -5.68 15.40 -3.29
N LYS A 184 -4.95 16.52 -3.43
CA LYS A 184 -3.97 16.72 -4.50
C LYS A 184 -2.87 15.65 -4.41
N GLN A 185 -2.86 14.77 -5.40
CA GLN A 185 -1.91 13.67 -5.56
C GLN A 185 -0.59 14.21 -6.16
N TYR A 186 0.49 14.17 -5.39
CA TYR A 186 1.82 14.57 -5.87
C TYR A 186 2.53 13.37 -6.49
N HIS A 187 2.73 13.41 -7.82
CA HIS A 187 3.60 12.47 -8.58
C HIS A 187 3.21 10.99 -8.56
N ASN A 188 1.92 10.71 -8.77
CA ASN A 188 1.41 9.34 -8.71
C ASN A 188 1.57 8.61 -10.07
N PHE A 189 2.19 7.43 -10.07
CA PHE A 189 2.37 6.60 -11.26
C PHE A 189 1.20 5.63 -11.44
N ASP A 190 1.12 4.54 -10.68
CA ASP A 190 0.13 3.48 -10.92
C ASP A 190 -0.81 3.32 -9.72
N THR A 191 -1.95 2.65 -9.87
CA THR A 191 -2.74 2.21 -8.71
C THR A 191 -2.10 1.00 -8.05
N ILE A 192 -1.85 -0.06 -8.83
CA ILE A 192 -1.05 -1.22 -8.44
C ILE A 192 0.16 -1.33 -9.37
N HIS A 193 1.33 -1.56 -8.79
CA HIS A 193 2.58 -1.78 -9.53
C HIS A 193 3.22 -3.10 -9.13
N VAL A 194 3.57 -3.93 -10.12
CA VAL A 194 4.42 -5.11 -9.96
C VAL A 194 5.72 -4.87 -10.70
N ASN A 195 6.85 -4.82 -9.98
CA ASN A 195 8.15 -4.53 -10.57
C ASN A 195 8.80 -5.77 -11.22
N LYS A 196 8.65 -6.95 -10.59
CA LYS A 196 9.16 -8.24 -11.08
C LYS A 196 8.25 -9.38 -10.64
N GLY A 197 7.95 -10.33 -11.52
CA GLY A 197 7.22 -11.56 -11.18
C GLY A 197 5.83 -11.66 -11.78
N GLY A 198 4.99 -12.54 -11.26
CA GLY A 198 3.63 -12.70 -11.77
C GLY A 198 2.59 -12.10 -10.85
N MET A 199 1.39 -11.89 -11.35
CA MET A 199 0.25 -11.54 -10.50
C MET A 199 -1.04 -12.09 -11.09
N GLU A 200 -1.93 -12.54 -10.22
CA GLU A 200 -3.29 -12.91 -10.57
C GLU A 200 -4.27 -11.98 -9.83
N LEU A 201 -5.12 -11.27 -10.57
CA LEU A 201 -6.22 -10.47 -10.03
C LEU A 201 -7.53 -11.17 -10.37
N LYS A 202 -8.30 -11.54 -9.34
CA LYS A 202 -9.62 -12.14 -9.45
C LYS A 202 -10.67 -11.26 -8.76
N ASN A 203 -11.80 -10.99 -9.40
CA ASN A 203 -12.89 -10.19 -8.82
C ASN A 203 -12.38 -8.85 -8.26
N PHE A 204 -11.59 -8.11 -9.05
CA PHE A 204 -10.96 -6.86 -8.60
C PHE A 204 -11.73 -5.65 -9.13
N ASN A 205 -12.08 -4.72 -8.25
CA ASN A 205 -12.71 -3.45 -8.63
C ASN A 205 -11.71 -2.28 -8.57
N PHE A 206 -11.44 -1.67 -9.73
CA PHE A 206 -10.73 -0.41 -9.89
C PHE A 206 -11.72 0.68 -10.27
N THR A 207 -12.17 1.48 -9.30
CA THR A 207 -13.15 2.54 -9.58
C THR A 207 -12.59 3.90 -9.22
N LYS A 208 -12.71 4.87 -10.13
CA LYS A 208 -12.32 6.27 -9.89
C LYS A 208 -10.87 6.44 -9.45
N ASN A 209 -9.96 5.64 -9.99
CA ASN A 209 -8.54 5.84 -9.80
C ASN A 209 -8.04 6.89 -10.79
N SER A 210 -7.27 7.86 -10.30
CA SER A 210 -6.74 8.94 -11.14
C SER A 210 -5.24 9.20 -10.94
N PRO A 211 -4.33 8.22 -11.18
CA PRO A 211 -2.92 8.54 -11.16
C PRO A 211 -2.55 9.61 -12.18
N PHE A 212 -1.44 10.31 -11.92
CA PHE A 212 -1.03 11.44 -12.74
C PHE A 212 -0.30 10.99 -14.02
N PHE A 213 0.61 10.00 -13.91
CA PHE A 213 1.52 9.60 -14.99
C PHE A 213 1.41 8.15 -15.48
N GLY A 214 0.86 7.22 -14.70
CA GLY A 214 0.85 5.81 -15.06
C GLY A 214 -0.56 5.23 -15.15
N SER A 215 -0.69 3.96 -14.77
CA SER A 215 -1.86 3.14 -15.01
C SER A 215 -2.88 3.21 -13.87
N ALA A 216 -4.11 3.58 -14.20
CA ALA A 216 -5.17 3.73 -13.21
C ALA A 216 -5.71 2.39 -12.66
N GLY A 217 -5.54 1.29 -13.38
CA GLY A 217 -5.76 -0.05 -12.85
C GLY A 217 -4.45 -0.65 -12.35
N PHE A 218 -3.63 -1.09 -13.30
CA PHE A 218 -2.45 -1.89 -12.98
C PHE A 218 -1.29 -1.63 -13.96
N THR A 219 -0.07 -1.65 -13.43
CA THR A 219 1.18 -1.69 -14.20
C THR A 219 2.04 -2.86 -13.77
N GLY A 220 2.49 -3.64 -14.76
CA GLY A 220 3.47 -4.69 -14.54
C GLY A 220 4.75 -4.47 -15.32
N MET A 221 5.90 -4.67 -14.66
CA MET A 221 7.22 -4.67 -15.24
C MET A 221 7.89 -6.03 -15.10
N LEU A 222 8.69 -6.45 -16.10
CA LEU A 222 9.54 -7.66 -16.03
C LEU A 222 8.78 -8.90 -15.50
N ASN A 223 7.55 -9.09 -15.96
CA ASN A 223 6.67 -10.08 -15.37
C ASN A 223 6.89 -11.51 -15.88
N ASN A 224 6.45 -12.48 -15.07
CA ASN A 224 6.35 -13.91 -15.38
C ASN A 224 4.94 -14.36 -15.78
N GLY A 225 4.05 -13.41 -16.05
CA GLY A 225 2.68 -13.64 -16.45
C GLY A 225 1.72 -12.85 -15.57
N ILE A 226 0.72 -12.22 -16.18
CA ILE A 226 -0.33 -11.49 -15.48
C ILE A 226 -1.66 -12.08 -15.91
N SER A 227 -2.49 -12.46 -14.95
CA SER A 227 -3.85 -12.94 -15.19
C SER A 227 -4.85 -12.00 -14.52
N LEU A 228 -5.81 -11.53 -15.29
CA LEU A 228 -6.92 -10.71 -14.84
C LEU A 228 -8.22 -11.48 -15.09
N LEU A 229 -9.04 -11.66 -14.07
CA LEU A 229 -10.28 -12.44 -14.16
C LEU A 229 -11.40 -11.74 -13.40
N PHE A 230 -12.52 -11.46 -14.07
CA PHE A 230 -13.67 -10.75 -13.48
C PHE A 230 -13.27 -9.39 -12.87
N CYS A 231 -12.50 -8.59 -13.60
CA CYS A 231 -12.07 -7.27 -13.12
C CYS A 231 -12.99 -6.17 -13.64
N HIS A 232 -13.40 -5.26 -12.76
CA HIS A 232 -14.19 -4.08 -13.08
C HIS A 232 -13.32 -2.83 -13.00
N LEU A 233 -13.26 -2.05 -14.08
CA LEU A 233 -12.44 -0.86 -14.22
C LEU A 233 -13.33 0.30 -14.70
N GLU A 234 -13.83 1.10 -13.76
CA GLU A 234 -14.83 2.14 -14.05
C GLU A 234 -14.38 3.55 -13.65
N LYS A 235 -14.68 4.55 -14.50
CA LYS A 235 -14.48 5.97 -14.20
C LYS A 235 -13.03 6.31 -13.82
N ASN A 236 -12.08 5.54 -14.32
CA ASN A 236 -10.67 5.78 -14.04
C ASN A 236 -10.10 6.80 -15.03
N SER A 237 -9.08 7.54 -14.59
CA SER A 237 -8.32 8.45 -15.44
C SER A 237 -6.82 8.27 -15.28
N GLY A 238 -6.03 8.34 -16.34
CA GLY A 238 -4.59 8.11 -16.22
C GLY A 238 -3.84 8.24 -17.53
N ALA A 239 -2.57 7.84 -17.55
CA ALA A 239 -1.89 7.64 -18.81
C ALA A 239 -2.46 6.39 -19.52
N SER A 240 -2.71 5.32 -18.76
CA SER A 240 -3.41 4.13 -19.22
C SER A 240 -4.31 3.53 -18.15
N ILE A 241 -5.08 2.49 -18.50
CA ILE A 241 -5.88 1.70 -17.54
C ILE A 241 -5.19 0.39 -17.17
N LEU A 242 -4.62 -0.29 -18.16
CA LEU A 242 -3.71 -1.41 -17.96
C LEU A 242 -2.38 -1.14 -18.67
N SER A 243 -1.28 -1.51 -18.02
CA SER A 243 0.05 -1.35 -18.56
C SER A 243 0.92 -2.58 -18.33
N THR A 244 1.58 -3.09 -19.37
CA THR A 244 2.72 -3.99 -19.27
C THR A 244 3.92 -3.38 -19.95
N TYR A 245 5.02 -3.26 -19.21
CA TYR A 245 6.23 -2.60 -19.69
C TYR A 245 7.45 -3.51 -19.55
N ILE A 246 8.18 -3.71 -20.65
CA ILE A 246 9.36 -4.59 -20.71
C ILE A 246 9.03 -5.99 -20.15
N SER A 247 7.81 -6.48 -20.36
CA SER A 247 7.46 -7.87 -20.08
C SER A 247 7.67 -8.72 -21.32
N ASN A 248 8.14 -9.95 -21.13
CA ASN A 248 8.15 -10.97 -22.18
C ASN A 248 7.05 -12.03 -21.91
N ALA A 249 6.43 -11.99 -20.74
CA ALA A 249 5.42 -12.96 -20.35
C ALA A 249 4.03 -12.48 -20.78
N PRO A 250 3.11 -13.41 -21.06
CA PRO A 250 1.79 -13.05 -21.54
C PRO A 250 0.98 -12.32 -20.47
N LEU A 251 0.15 -11.37 -20.92
CA LEU A 251 -0.99 -10.89 -20.15
C LEU A 251 -2.24 -11.62 -20.66
N THR A 252 -2.99 -12.21 -19.75
CA THR A 252 -4.31 -12.80 -20.04
C THR A 252 -5.37 -12.08 -19.24
N GLY A 253 -6.49 -11.74 -19.88
CA GLY A 253 -7.58 -11.02 -19.24
C GLY A 253 -8.94 -11.54 -19.66
N SER A 254 -9.71 -12.12 -18.75
CA SER A 254 -11.06 -12.62 -19.02
C SER A 254 -12.10 -11.87 -18.22
N TYR A 255 -13.25 -11.56 -18.82
CA TYR A 255 -14.36 -10.87 -18.15
C TYR A 255 -13.94 -9.52 -17.56
N LEU A 256 -13.24 -8.70 -18.36
CA LEU A 256 -12.84 -7.35 -17.99
C LEU A 256 -13.93 -6.36 -18.37
N ASN A 257 -14.42 -5.59 -17.41
CA ASN A 257 -15.39 -4.52 -17.64
C ASN A 257 -14.67 -3.17 -17.56
N MET A 258 -14.37 -2.54 -18.69
CA MET A 258 -13.77 -1.21 -18.75
C MET A 258 -14.83 -0.18 -19.17
N VAL A 259 -15.34 0.58 -18.20
CA VAL A 259 -16.49 1.48 -18.41
C VAL A 259 -16.15 2.92 -18.06
N ASN A 260 -16.42 3.85 -18.98
CA ASN A 260 -16.30 5.29 -18.75
C ASN A 260 -14.90 5.73 -18.27
N ASN A 261 -13.83 5.13 -18.82
CA ASN A 261 -12.46 5.52 -18.47
C ASN A 261 -11.94 6.62 -19.41
N SER A 262 -11.01 7.45 -18.92
CA SER A 262 -10.38 8.52 -19.69
C SER A 262 -8.85 8.42 -19.65
N VAL A 263 -8.22 8.14 -20.78
CA VAL A 263 -6.77 7.93 -20.86
C VAL A 263 -6.08 9.00 -21.71
N LYS A 264 -4.85 9.35 -21.32
CA LYS A 264 -3.99 10.27 -22.06
C LYS A 264 -3.16 9.59 -23.15
N LEU A 265 -2.77 8.32 -22.93
CA LEU A 265 -2.00 7.53 -23.90
C LEU A 265 -2.89 6.47 -24.53
N ALA A 266 -3.21 5.40 -23.80
CA ALA A 266 -4.02 4.30 -24.31
C ALA A 266 -4.74 3.53 -23.21
N LEU A 267 -5.88 2.90 -23.52
CA LEU A 267 -6.60 2.09 -22.56
C LEU A 267 -5.73 0.90 -22.12
N LEU A 268 -5.14 0.22 -23.12
CA LEU A 268 -4.19 -0.88 -22.95
C LEU A 268 -2.84 -0.46 -23.51
N PHE A 269 -1.83 -0.41 -22.63
CA PHE A 269 -0.44 -0.17 -23.00
C PHE A 269 0.35 -1.45 -22.78
N PHE A 270 0.88 -2.08 -23.82
CA PHE A 270 1.48 -3.41 -23.66
C PHE A 270 2.81 -3.56 -24.38
N SER A 271 3.63 -4.49 -23.89
CA SER A 271 4.93 -4.84 -24.50
C SER A 271 5.12 -6.35 -24.68
N SER A 272 4.08 -7.14 -24.44
CA SER A 272 4.10 -8.60 -24.42
C SER A 272 2.86 -9.19 -25.09
N PRO A 273 2.87 -10.49 -25.46
CA PRO A 273 1.69 -11.17 -25.96
C PRO A 273 0.52 -10.96 -25.00
N THR A 274 -0.61 -10.50 -25.52
CA THR A 274 -1.78 -10.16 -24.72
C THR A 274 -3.01 -10.87 -25.28
N THR A 275 -3.74 -11.57 -24.45
CA THR A 275 -5.03 -12.17 -24.81
C THR A 275 -6.10 -11.61 -23.89
N ILE A 276 -7.15 -11.04 -24.47
CA ILE A 276 -8.30 -10.57 -23.72
C ILE A 276 -9.56 -11.25 -24.26
N ASP A 277 -10.32 -11.89 -23.39
CA ASP A 277 -11.51 -12.65 -23.74
C ASP A 277 -12.75 -12.25 -22.93
N TYR A 278 -13.95 -12.42 -23.52
CA TYR A 278 -15.24 -12.20 -22.87
C TYR A 278 -15.38 -10.85 -22.14
N SER A 279 -14.79 -9.79 -22.70
CA SER A 279 -14.63 -8.49 -22.02
C SER A 279 -15.46 -7.37 -22.67
N PHE A 280 -15.80 -6.35 -21.89
CA PHE A 280 -16.62 -5.20 -22.30
C PHE A 280 -15.85 -3.89 -22.16
N PHE A 281 -15.85 -3.08 -23.22
CA PHE A 281 -15.25 -1.76 -23.27
C PHE A 281 -16.33 -0.75 -23.69
N ILE A 282 -16.80 0.09 -22.77
CA ILE A 282 -17.93 1.00 -23.05
C ILE A 282 -17.62 2.42 -22.56
N PHE A 283 -17.89 3.42 -23.38
CA PHE A 283 -17.75 4.85 -23.11
C PHE A 283 -16.34 5.25 -22.70
N ASN A 284 -15.32 4.57 -23.22
CA ASN A 284 -13.93 4.93 -22.94
C ASN A 284 -13.47 6.07 -23.86
N HIS A 285 -12.67 6.98 -23.32
CA HIS A 285 -12.14 8.15 -24.02
C HIS A 285 -10.61 8.10 -24.10
N GLY A 286 -10.06 8.30 -25.30
CA GLY A 286 -8.62 8.25 -25.59
C GLY A 286 -8.29 7.18 -26.63
N ALA A 287 -7.00 6.91 -26.86
CA ALA A 287 -6.62 5.80 -27.74
C ALA A 287 -6.95 4.46 -27.06
N PHE A 288 -7.34 3.46 -27.85
CA PHE A 288 -7.67 2.15 -27.30
C PHE A 288 -6.39 1.35 -26.99
N LEU A 289 -5.44 1.32 -27.94
CA LEU A 289 -4.19 0.55 -27.83
C LEU A 289 -2.98 1.42 -28.12
N ASP A 290 -1.89 1.15 -27.39
CA ASP A 290 -0.54 1.56 -27.77
C ASP A 290 0.47 0.48 -27.38
N ASN A 291 1.51 0.34 -28.19
CA ASN A 291 2.58 -0.60 -27.97
C ASN A 291 3.79 0.13 -27.38
N ALA A 292 4.35 -0.41 -26.31
CA ALA A 292 5.60 0.08 -25.75
C ALA A 292 6.71 -0.09 -26.81
N ARG A 293 7.06 1.03 -27.44
CA ARG A 293 8.02 1.20 -28.56
C ARG A 293 9.05 0.07 -28.68
N SER A 294 9.19 -0.45 -29.91
CA SER A 294 10.26 -1.33 -30.41
C SER A 294 10.18 -2.84 -30.15
N ARG A 295 9.08 -3.38 -29.62
CA ARG A 295 8.88 -4.83 -29.50
C ARG A 295 7.70 -5.32 -30.31
N SER A 296 7.89 -6.43 -31.03
CA SER A 296 6.78 -7.18 -31.61
C SER A 296 5.98 -7.82 -30.48
N SER A 297 4.72 -7.42 -30.36
CA SER A 297 3.75 -7.98 -29.43
C SER A 297 2.49 -8.31 -30.24
N SER A 298 1.86 -9.44 -29.92
CA SER A 298 0.54 -9.78 -30.44
C SER A 298 -0.52 -9.42 -29.40
N ILE A 299 -1.66 -8.94 -29.86
CA ILE A 299 -2.84 -8.80 -29.02
C ILE A 299 -4.00 -9.55 -29.67
N ILE A 300 -4.69 -10.38 -28.91
CA ILE A 300 -5.84 -11.16 -29.35
C ILE A 300 -7.02 -10.72 -28.50
N PHE A 301 -8.07 -10.23 -29.15
CA PHE A 301 -9.38 -10.06 -28.54
C PHE A 301 -10.25 -11.24 -28.96
N ASP A 302 -10.90 -11.90 -28.02
CA ASP A 302 -11.81 -13.01 -28.28
C ASP A 302 -13.13 -12.79 -27.55
N HIS A 303 -14.28 -12.94 -28.21
CA HIS A 303 -15.59 -12.70 -27.59
C HIS A 303 -15.72 -11.35 -26.84
N CYS A 304 -15.07 -10.28 -27.33
CA CYS A 304 -15.08 -8.96 -26.68
C CYS A 304 -16.08 -7.99 -27.33
N PHE A 305 -16.71 -7.15 -26.53
CA PHE A 305 -17.57 -6.04 -26.99
C PHE A 305 -16.88 -4.71 -26.75
N ASN A 306 -16.90 -3.83 -27.75
CA ASN A 306 -16.41 -2.45 -27.62
C ASN A 306 -17.34 -1.49 -28.36
N ASP A 307 -17.74 -0.39 -27.71
CA ASP A 307 -18.57 0.64 -28.33
C ASP A 307 -17.79 1.60 -29.23
N ASN A 308 -16.49 1.78 -28.97
CA ASN A 308 -15.60 2.61 -29.75
C ASN A 308 -14.15 2.13 -29.67
N TRP A 309 -13.61 1.64 -30.80
CA TRP A 309 -12.20 1.22 -30.90
C TRP A 309 -11.21 2.38 -30.92
N GLY A 310 -11.69 3.62 -30.94
CA GLY A 310 -10.86 4.82 -30.95
C GLY A 310 -9.86 4.81 -32.11
N THR A 311 -8.81 5.63 -31.97
CA THR A 311 -7.64 5.56 -32.85
C THR A 311 -6.67 4.52 -32.31
N LEU A 312 -6.25 3.57 -33.16
CA LEU A 312 -5.04 2.82 -32.90
C LEU A 312 -3.84 3.76 -32.99
N SER A 313 -2.87 3.65 -32.08
CA SER A 313 -1.64 4.46 -32.18
C SER A 313 -0.84 4.06 -33.43
N ASP A 314 0.00 4.96 -33.97
CA ASP A 314 0.85 4.64 -35.13
C ASP A 314 1.79 3.43 -34.90
N ASN A 315 2.05 3.09 -33.63
CA ASN A 315 2.86 1.93 -33.23
C ASN A 315 2.10 0.60 -33.32
N SER A 316 0.80 0.62 -33.61
CA SER A 316 -0.06 -0.56 -33.72
C SER A 316 0.11 -1.33 -35.04
N LYS A 317 0.96 -0.86 -35.97
CA LYS A 317 1.25 -1.50 -37.27
C LYS A 317 1.81 -2.93 -37.14
N HIS A 318 2.08 -3.39 -35.92
CA HIS A 318 2.56 -4.73 -35.59
C HIS A 318 1.50 -5.64 -34.97
N ILE A 319 0.23 -5.22 -34.94
CA ILE A 319 -0.88 -6.07 -34.52
C ILE A 319 -1.30 -6.92 -35.72
N ASN A 320 -0.91 -8.20 -35.70
CA ASN A 320 -1.10 -9.09 -36.85
C ASN A 320 -2.54 -9.57 -37.05
N ASP A 321 -3.36 -9.63 -36.00
CA ASP A 321 -4.76 -10.11 -36.08
C ASP A 321 -5.63 -9.45 -35.01
N ILE A 322 -6.73 -8.82 -35.43
CA ILE A 322 -7.85 -8.43 -34.54
C ILE A 322 -9.05 -9.26 -34.99
N VAL A 323 -9.32 -10.36 -34.30
CA VAL A 323 -10.50 -11.21 -34.57
C VAL A 323 -11.67 -10.65 -33.77
N MET A 324 -12.69 -10.12 -34.45
CA MET A 324 -13.86 -9.54 -33.79
C MET A 324 -15.04 -10.50 -33.88
N GLY A 325 -15.39 -11.12 -32.75
CA GLY A 325 -16.67 -11.83 -32.62
C GLY A 325 -17.81 -10.84 -32.46
N LYS A 326 -18.90 -10.99 -33.23
CA LYS A 326 -20.17 -10.31 -32.93
C LYS A 326 -20.77 -10.95 -31.67
N HIS A 327 -21.10 -10.15 -30.66
CA HIS A 327 -21.83 -10.65 -29.50
C HIS A 327 -23.01 -9.75 -29.13
N ASP A 328 -24.13 -10.40 -28.82
CA ASP A 328 -25.33 -9.79 -28.27
C ASP A 328 -25.06 -9.26 -26.85
N THR A 329 -25.62 -8.09 -26.59
CA THR A 329 -25.48 -7.29 -25.37
C THR A 329 -25.81 -8.10 -24.11
N LEU A 330 -24.79 -8.58 -23.40
CA LEU A 330 -24.94 -9.00 -22.00
C LEU A 330 -24.96 -7.74 -21.14
N ASN A 331 -25.98 -7.63 -20.29
CA ASN A 331 -26.04 -6.61 -19.24
C ASN A 331 -24.77 -6.72 -18.39
N ALA A 332 -24.07 -5.60 -18.22
CA ALA A 332 -22.97 -5.54 -17.26
C ALA A 332 -23.51 -5.98 -15.89
N PRO A 333 -22.81 -6.85 -15.14
CA PRO A 333 -23.19 -7.17 -13.78
C PRO A 333 -23.04 -5.90 -12.92
N GLU A 334 -24.12 -5.12 -12.79
CA GLU A 334 -24.17 -3.89 -11.98
C GLU A 334 -24.17 -4.20 -10.46
N GLU A 335 -24.47 -5.43 -10.07
CA GLU A 335 -24.72 -5.79 -8.67
C GLU A 335 -23.63 -6.73 -8.13
N GLY A 336 -22.71 -6.19 -7.33
CA GLY A 336 -21.80 -7.03 -6.53
C GLY A 336 -20.53 -6.37 -6.00
N PHE A 337 -20.04 -5.29 -6.62
CA PHE A 337 -18.71 -4.75 -6.29
C PHE A 337 -18.69 -3.56 -5.33
N GLN A 338 -19.84 -2.97 -4.97
CA GLN A 338 -19.86 -1.77 -4.12
C GLN A 338 -19.75 -2.07 -2.61
N ASP A 339 -19.94 -3.31 -2.15
CA ASP A 339 -20.10 -3.58 -0.72
C ASP A 339 -18.82 -3.88 0.08
N ILE A 340 -17.70 -4.21 -0.57
CA ILE A 340 -16.47 -4.58 0.16
C ILE A 340 -15.89 -3.37 0.91
N CYS A 341 -15.93 -2.18 0.30
CA CYS A 341 -15.52 -0.94 0.95
C CYS A 341 -16.62 -0.37 1.88
N ASN A 342 -17.86 -0.85 1.77
CA ASN A 342 -18.96 -0.52 2.67
C ASN A 342 -18.98 -1.40 3.93
N PHE A 343 -17.86 -2.02 4.31
CA PHE A 343 -17.61 -2.51 5.68
C PHE A 343 -17.57 -1.31 6.65
N ARG A 344 -18.70 -0.59 6.71
CA ARG A 344 -18.98 0.63 7.45
C ARG A 344 -19.11 0.24 8.91
N GLN A 345 -18.18 0.77 9.70
CA GLN A 345 -18.45 1.37 11.01
C GLN A 345 -18.90 0.45 12.16
N SER A 346 -19.20 -0.83 11.96
CA SER A 346 -19.63 -1.74 13.04
C SER A 346 -18.49 -2.34 13.86
N PHE A 347 -17.27 -1.79 13.80
CA PHE A 347 -16.33 -1.96 14.90
C PHE A 347 -16.87 -1.17 16.09
N HIS A 348 -17.81 -1.79 16.81
CA HIS A 348 -18.20 -1.38 18.14
C HIS A 348 -16.97 -1.51 19.02
N PHE A 349 -16.22 -0.43 19.16
CA PHE A 349 -15.26 -0.30 20.24
C PHE A 349 -16.03 -0.55 21.54
N PRO A 350 -15.56 -1.45 22.42
CA PRO A 350 -16.08 -1.55 23.76
C PRO A 350 -15.59 -0.32 24.53
N THR A 351 -16.14 0.86 24.22
CA THR A 351 -15.86 2.13 24.90
C THR A 351 -16.02 1.99 26.40
N LYS A 352 -16.95 1.14 26.85
CA LYS A 352 -17.17 0.82 28.27
C LYS A 352 -15.99 0.13 28.94
N LYS A 353 -15.23 -0.74 28.26
CA LYS A 353 -14.06 -1.42 28.86
C LYS A 353 -12.79 -0.55 28.80
N MET A 354 -12.66 0.29 27.77
CA MET A 354 -11.45 1.11 27.57
C MET A 354 -11.32 2.24 28.61
N ILE A 355 -12.44 2.82 29.05
CA ILE A 355 -12.46 3.80 30.16
C ILE A 355 -11.86 3.20 31.44
N PHE A 356 -12.04 1.90 31.66
CA PHE A 356 -11.58 1.23 32.88
C PHE A 356 -10.04 1.10 32.94
N VAL A 357 -9.37 0.80 31.84
CA VAL A 357 -7.90 0.57 31.82
C VAL A 357 -7.12 1.88 32.00
N ILE A 358 -7.55 2.96 31.35
CA ILE A 358 -6.93 4.29 31.54
C ILE A 358 -7.08 4.72 33.00
N PHE A 359 -8.26 4.50 33.59
CA PHE A 359 -8.49 4.81 35.00
C PHE A 359 -7.55 4.03 35.93
N VAL A 360 -7.30 2.74 35.67
CA VAL A 360 -6.39 1.92 36.49
C VAL A 360 -4.93 2.37 36.41
N ILE A 361 -4.43 2.76 35.22
CA ILE A 361 -3.04 3.23 35.07
C ILE A 361 -2.85 4.59 35.75
N PHE A 362 -3.78 5.52 35.58
CA PHE A 362 -3.74 6.81 36.29
C PHE A 362 -3.87 6.62 37.80
N LEU A 363 -4.72 5.69 38.25
CA LEU A 363 -4.85 5.36 39.67
C LEU A 363 -3.56 4.75 40.23
N ALA A 364 -2.91 3.83 39.51
CA ALA A 364 -1.64 3.23 39.92
C ALA A 364 -0.50 4.26 39.95
N ALA A 365 -0.43 5.16 38.97
CA ALA A 365 0.54 6.26 38.95
C ALA A 365 0.28 7.27 40.08
N ALA A 366 -0.98 7.59 40.36
CA ALA A 366 -1.37 8.45 41.47
C ALA A 366 -1.03 7.80 42.83
N ILE A 367 -1.33 6.51 43.01
CA ILE A 367 -0.96 5.76 44.21
C ILE A 367 0.56 5.77 44.37
N TYR A 368 1.33 5.48 43.32
CA TYR A 368 2.79 5.51 43.35
C TYR A 368 3.33 6.90 43.72
N PHE A 369 2.77 7.97 43.18
CA PHE A 369 3.13 9.33 43.58
C PHE A 369 2.78 9.63 45.04
N ILE A 370 1.64 9.16 45.54
CA ILE A 370 1.24 9.36 46.94
C ILE A 370 2.14 8.57 47.91
N THR A 371 2.47 7.32 47.58
CA THR A 371 3.25 6.45 48.47
C THR A 371 4.75 6.71 48.40
N TYR A 372 5.27 7.14 47.26
CA TYR A 372 6.71 7.25 47.04
C TYR A 372 7.21 8.67 46.73
N ALA A 373 6.33 9.68 46.60
CA ALA A 373 6.82 11.05 46.65
C ALA A 373 7.28 11.35 48.09
N PRO A 374 8.58 11.62 48.31
CA PRO A 374 9.07 11.94 49.63
C PRO A 374 8.38 13.22 50.14
N PHE A 375 7.75 13.12 51.31
CA PHE A 375 7.20 14.24 52.10
C PHE A 375 8.33 15.17 52.59
N GLY A 376 9.04 15.81 51.65
CA GLY A 376 10.30 16.50 51.88
C GLY A 376 10.35 17.94 51.37
N PHE A 377 9.22 18.62 51.19
CA PHE A 377 9.20 20.00 50.70
C PHE A 377 8.28 20.92 51.51
N LEU A 378 8.60 21.09 52.78
CA LEU A 378 8.20 22.27 53.57
C LEU A 378 9.35 22.64 54.51
N ALA A 379 10.45 23.14 53.93
CA ALA A 379 11.47 23.86 54.69
C ALA A 379 11.80 25.17 53.98
N LYS A 380 11.34 26.26 54.62
CA LYS A 380 11.71 27.66 54.36
C LYS A 380 13.21 27.78 54.07
N ASN A 381 13.57 28.47 52.99
CA ASN A 381 14.86 29.14 52.93
C ASN A 381 14.69 30.53 52.31
N ASN A 382 14.53 31.51 53.20
CA ASN A 382 14.79 32.92 52.93
C ASN A 382 16.31 33.09 52.74
N THR A 383 16.79 33.16 51.51
CA THR A 383 18.13 33.68 51.23
C THR A 383 18.06 34.71 50.11
N LYS A 384 18.13 35.99 50.51
CA LYS A 384 18.39 37.14 49.64
C LYS A 384 19.67 36.89 48.84
N ARG A 385 19.56 36.65 47.53
CA ARG A 385 20.71 36.56 46.63
C ARG A 385 20.86 37.88 45.86
N LYS A 386 21.99 38.56 46.13
CA LYS A 386 22.45 39.77 45.44
C LYS A 386 22.56 39.52 43.92
N LEU A 387 21.94 40.39 43.15
CA LEU A 387 22.13 40.54 41.70
C LEU A 387 23.59 40.94 41.41
N ARG A 388 24.37 40.04 40.82
CA ARG A 388 25.60 40.36 40.10
C ARG A 388 25.29 40.48 38.61
N LYS A 389 25.44 41.69 38.07
CA LYS A 389 25.44 41.98 36.62
C LYS A 389 26.56 41.16 35.97
N ARG A 390 26.24 40.40 34.91
CA ARG A 390 27.23 39.85 33.97
C ARG A 390 27.25 40.70 32.68
N PRO A 391 28.44 40.93 32.08
CA PRO A 391 28.62 41.74 30.89
C PRO A 391 28.19 40.99 29.62
N GLY A 392 27.83 41.77 28.61
CA GLY A 392 27.22 41.32 27.36
C GLY A 392 28.13 40.43 26.50
N THR A 393 27.51 39.40 25.94
CA THR A 393 28.05 38.61 24.83
C THR A 393 27.52 39.17 23.52
N LYS A 394 28.47 39.61 22.66
CA LYS A 394 28.23 40.00 21.27
C LYS A 394 27.62 38.83 20.49
N LYS A 395 26.52 39.08 19.77
CA LYS A 395 26.00 38.18 18.74
C LYS A 395 26.96 38.19 17.54
N MET A 396 27.53 37.02 17.23
CA MET A 396 28.10 36.71 15.92
C MET A 396 26.94 36.41 14.97
N ILE A 397 26.87 37.17 13.87
CA ILE A 397 26.01 36.94 12.71
C ILE A 397 26.73 35.91 11.83
N PRO A 398 26.12 34.77 11.46
CA PRO A 398 26.68 33.92 10.43
C PRO A 398 26.47 34.57 9.06
N ASN A 399 27.55 34.60 8.27
CA ASN A 399 27.56 35.05 6.89
C ASN A 399 26.57 34.24 6.05
N GLN A 400 25.77 34.94 5.25
CA GLN A 400 25.12 34.41 4.06
C GLN A 400 26.22 34.04 3.07
N GLU A 401 26.35 32.74 2.76
CA GLU A 401 27.05 32.29 1.58
C GLU A 401 26.08 32.31 0.41
N ASP A 402 26.43 33.12 -0.59
CA ASP A 402 25.78 33.21 -1.89
C ASP A 402 25.92 31.87 -2.63
N TYR A 403 24.79 31.21 -2.88
CA TYR A 403 24.72 30.07 -3.79
C TYR A 403 24.63 30.62 -5.21
N ASN A 404 25.76 30.63 -5.91
CA ASN A 404 25.83 30.90 -7.34
C ASN A 404 25.27 29.71 -8.13
N ASP A 405 24.22 29.99 -8.91
CA ASP A 405 23.69 29.13 -9.94
C ASP A 405 24.74 28.93 -11.05
N ASN A 406 25.31 27.73 -11.14
CA ASN A 406 26.07 27.32 -12.31
C ASN A 406 25.12 26.74 -13.37
N GLN A 407 25.12 27.45 -14.49
CA GLN A 407 24.59 27.09 -15.79
C GLN A 407 25.05 25.68 -16.21
N PHE A 408 24.10 24.82 -16.58
CA PHE A 408 24.38 23.70 -17.47
C PHE A 408 24.31 24.21 -18.91
N VAL A 409 25.48 24.33 -19.51
CA VAL A 409 25.67 24.43 -20.95
C VAL A 409 25.34 23.06 -21.55
N VAL A 410 24.38 23.06 -22.48
CA VAL A 410 24.12 21.98 -23.43
C VAL A 410 25.08 22.22 -24.59
N ASP A 411 25.92 21.25 -24.92
CA ASP A 411 26.55 21.21 -26.24
C ASP A 411 26.58 19.77 -26.79
N GLN A 412 25.93 19.69 -27.96
CA GLN A 412 26.06 18.80 -29.12
C GLN A 412 25.77 17.30 -28.99
#